data_AF-W4LDF3-F1
#
_entry.id   AF-W4LDF3-F1
#
_cell.length_a   1.000
_cell.length_b   1.000
_cell.length_c   1.000
_cell.angle_alpha   90.00
_cell.angle_beta   90.00
_cell.angle_gamma   90.00
#
_symmetry.space_group_name_H-M   'P 1'
#
loop_
_entity.id
_entity.type
_entity.pdbx_description
1 polymer ?
#
loop_
_entity_poly.entity_id
_entity_poly.type
_entity_poly.pdbx_seq_one_letter_code
_entity_poly.pdbx_strand_id
1 'polypeptide(L)'
;MIHPDSYVFRAEAGDSFQIDVTSSQFDATLRVVGPDAAIVLFNDDAVGFDPSLFFTASDSGYYLVIVSSFSGNAPGGDYLLTMSAFRNLSTQGTGEGDSAEGGSNETEAK
;
A
#
# COMPACT_ATOMS: atom_id res chain seq x y z
N MET A 1 -22.38 17.58 0.20
CA MET A 1 -21.08 17.74 0.87
C MET A 1 -20.29 16.47 0.59
N ILE A 2 -19.01 16.57 0.26
CA ILE A 2 -18.18 15.38 0.03
C ILE A 2 -17.81 14.77 1.38
N HIS A 3 -17.87 13.45 1.48
CA HIS A 3 -17.54 12.71 2.69
C HIS A 3 -16.32 11.83 2.41
N PRO A 4 -15.10 12.28 2.76
CA PRO A 4 -13.91 11.47 2.60
C PRO A 4 -13.86 10.39 3.68
N ASP A 5 -13.43 9.20 3.28
CA ASP A 5 -13.11 8.10 4.18
C ASP A 5 -11.59 8.02 4.36
N SER A 6 -11.16 7.64 5.56
CA SER A 6 -9.74 7.60 5.91
C SER A 6 -9.32 6.28 6.55
N TYR A 7 -8.17 5.78 6.14
CA TYR A 7 -7.57 4.54 6.61
C TYR A 7 -6.14 4.78 7.04
N VAL A 8 -5.67 4.02 8.03
CA VAL A 8 -4.30 4.12 8.54
C VAL A 8 -3.65 2.77 8.48
N PHE A 9 -2.40 2.75 8.03
CA PHE A 9 -1.53 1.57 8.12
C PHE A 9 -0.13 1.96 8.58
N ARG A 10 0.61 0.99 9.10
CA ARG A 10 2.01 1.18 9.51
C ARG A 10 2.95 0.60 8.47
N ALA A 11 3.97 1.34 8.10
CA ALA A 11 5.03 0.93 7.18
C ALA A 11 6.41 1.07 7.84
N GLU A 12 7.38 0.29 7.35
CA GLU A 12 8.80 0.53 7.61
C GLU A 12 9.44 1.25 6.42
N ALA A 13 10.49 2.02 6.66
CA ALA A 13 11.28 2.63 5.60
C ALA A 13 11.80 1.54 4.64
N GLY A 14 11.60 1.75 3.34
CA GLY A 14 11.94 0.81 2.28
C GLY A 14 10.84 -0.20 1.92
N ASP A 15 9.72 -0.28 2.66
CA ASP A 15 8.55 -1.04 2.21
C ASP A 15 7.93 -0.34 0.99
N SER A 16 7.55 -1.11 -0.04
CA SER A 16 6.82 -0.60 -1.20
C SER A 16 5.34 -0.98 -1.14
N PHE A 17 4.47 -0.10 -1.63
CA PHE A 17 3.02 -0.28 -1.60
C PHE A 17 2.40 0.09 -2.94
N GLN A 18 1.38 -0.68 -3.33
CA GLN A 18 0.42 -0.34 -4.38
C GLN A 18 -0.94 -0.17 -3.71
N ILE A 19 -1.60 0.96 -3.94
CA ILE A 19 -2.95 1.25 -3.44
C ILE A 19 -3.83 1.63 -4.62
N ASP A 20 -4.95 0.94 -4.76
CA ASP A 20 -5.93 1.14 -5.83
C ASP A 20 -7.31 1.37 -5.25
N VAL A 21 -8.07 2.26 -5.87
CA VAL A 21 -9.49 2.46 -5.57
C VAL A 21 -10.27 2.23 -6.84
N THR A 22 -11.35 1.45 -6.76
CA THR A 22 -12.31 1.29 -7.86
C THR A 22 -13.71 1.65 -7.40
N SER A 23 -14.44 2.43 -8.19
CA SER A 23 -15.86 2.71 -7.95
C SER A 23 -16.67 2.79 -9.24
N SER A 24 -17.88 2.22 -9.20
CA SER A 24 -18.87 2.39 -10.26
C SER A 24 -19.88 3.50 -9.98
N GLN A 25 -19.85 4.09 -8.78
CA GLN A 25 -20.85 5.04 -8.32
C GLN A 25 -20.38 6.49 -8.38
N PHE A 26 -19.07 6.73 -8.30
CA PHE A 26 -18.48 8.06 -8.32
C PHE A 26 -17.05 8.04 -8.84
N ASP A 27 -16.60 9.21 -9.28
CA ASP A 27 -15.20 9.48 -9.67
C ASP A 27 -14.37 9.71 -8.40
N ALA A 28 -13.42 8.81 -8.16
CA ALA A 28 -12.70 8.71 -6.90
C ALA A 28 -11.34 9.40 -6.97
N THR A 29 -10.89 9.90 -5.83
CA THR A 29 -9.56 10.46 -5.63
C THR A 29 -8.88 9.74 -4.48
N LEU A 30 -7.58 9.54 -4.61
CA LEU A 30 -6.75 8.86 -3.64
C LEU A 30 -5.61 9.78 -3.19
N ARG A 31 -5.49 9.97 -1.88
CA ARG A 31 -4.35 10.68 -1.26
C ARG A 31 -3.68 9.78 -0.24
N VAL A 32 -2.34 9.81 -0.20
CA VAL A 32 -1.53 9.16 0.82
C VAL A 32 -0.65 10.20 1.49
N VAL A 33 -0.68 10.26 2.83
CA VAL A 33 0.15 11.15 3.65
C VAL A 33 0.99 10.31 4.60
N GLY A 34 2.31 10.45 4.52
CA GLY A 34 3.25 9.77 5.41
C GLY A 34 3.45 10.45 6.76
N PRO A 35 4.26 9.84 7.64
CA PRO A 35 4.65 10.43 8.93
C PRO A 35 5.22 11.84 8.75
N ASP A 36 4.81 12.77 9.62
CA ASP A 36 5.22 14.19 9.58
C ASP A 36 5.03 14.88 8.22
N ALA A 37 4.10 14.36 7.41
CA ALA A 37 3.87 14.77 6.02
C ALA A 37 5.12 14.67 5.12
N ALA A 38 6.06 13.77 5.45
CA ALA A 38 7.27 13.52 4.67
C ALA A 38 6.97 13.08 3.22
N ILE A 39 5.83 12.41 3.03
CA ILE A 39 5.27 12.07 1.72
C ILE A 39 3.84 12.60 1.65
N VAL A 40 3.49 13.23 0.53
CA VAL A 40 2.11 13.56 0.16
C VAL A 40 1.92 13.19 -1.31
N LEU A 41 1.15 12.14 -1.57
CA LEU A 41 0.84 11.64 -2.91
C LEU A 41 -0.63 11.81 -3.20
N PHE A 42 -0.95 12.04 -4.46
CA PHE A 42 -2.32 12.20 -4.94
C PHE A 42 -2.44 11.64 -6.34
N ASN A 43 -3.54 10.95 -6.60
CA ASN A 43 -3.97 10.55 -7.94
C ASN A 43 -5.51 10.53 -7.98
N ASP A 44 -6.07 10.95 -9.10
CA ASP A 44 -7.49 10.99 -9.41
C ASP A 44 -7.84 10.23 -10.71
N ASP A 45 -6.84 9.90 -11.53
CA ASP A 45 -7.02 9.02 -12.68
C ASP A 45 -5.78 8.13 -12.92
N ALA A 46 -6.01 6.83 -13.04
CA ALA A 46 -4.98 5.88 -13.47
C ALA A 46 -5.52 4.84 -14.45
N VAL A 47 -6.66 4.22 -14.11
CA VAL A 47 -7.37 3.28 -15.00
C VAL A 47 -8.78 3.81 -15.22
N GLY A 48 -8.99 4.53 -16.33
CA GLY A 48 -10.22 5.30 -16.48
C GLY A 48 -10.25 6.43 -15.44
N PHE A 49 -11.29 6.46 -14.60
CA PHE A 49 -11.45 7.42 -13.50
C PHE A 49 -11.07 6.84 -12.13
N ASP A 50 -10.52 5.62 -12.12
CA ASP A 50 -10.13 4.96 -10.88
C ASP A 50 -8.67 5.31 -10.55
N PRO A 51 -8.38 5.84 -9.35
CA PRO A 51 -7.04 6.29 -8.99
C PRO A 51 -6.17 5.15 -8.45
N SER A 52 -4.86 5.30 -8.65
CA SER A 52 -3.85 4.30 -8.29
C SER A 52 -2.54 4.96 -7.86
N LEU A 53 -1.93 4.47 -6.78
CA LEU A 53 -0.64 4.97 -6.27
C LEU A 53 0.31 3.82 -5.96
N PHE A 54 1.50 3.87 -6.56
CA PHE A 54 2.66 3.05 -6.19
C PHE A 54 3.72 3.92 -5.51
N PHE A 55 4.24 3.50 -4.36
CA PHE A 55 5.31 4.23 -3.67
C PHE A 55 6.16 3.35 -2.77
N THR A 56 7.35 3.85 -2.40
CA THR A 56 8.19 3.29 -1.34
C THR A 56 8.15 4.23 -0.14
N ALA A 57 7.92 3.68 1.06
CA ALA A 57 7.96 4.44 2.29
C ALA A 57 9.39 4.96 2.55
N SER A 58 9.57 6.28 2.61
CA SER A 58 10.85 6.89 2.98
C SER A 58 11.15 6.75 4.47
N ASP A 59 10.10 6.71 5.30
CA ASP A 59 10.17 6.79 6.75
C ASP A 59 9.27 5.73 7.39
N SER A 60 9.75 5.12 8.46
CA SER A 60 8.95 4.20 9.26
C SER A 60 7.90 4.98 10.05
N GLY A 61 6.65 4.54 10.00
CA GLY A 61 5.57 5.16 10.78
C GLY A 61 4.18 4.90 10.21
N TYR A 62 3.22 5.74 10.63
CA TYR A 62 1.84 5.66 10.19
C TYR A 62 1.61 6.49 8.92
N TYR A 63 0.99 5.84 7.93
CA TYR A 63 0.54 6.45 6.71
C TYR A 63 -0.99 6.57 6.74
N LEU A 64 -1.50 7.74 6.34
CA LEU A 64 -2.92 8.04 6.20
C LEU A 64 -3.31 7.96 4.72
N VAL A 65 -4.24 7.07 4.40
CA VAL A 65 -4.90 6.95 3.10
C VAL A 65 -6.23 7.66 3.17
N ILE A 66 -6.52 8.53 2.22
CA ILE A 66 -7.78 9.27 2.13
C ILE A 66 -8.41 8.97 0.78
N VAL A 67 -9.61 8.40 0.80
CA VAL A 67 -10.45 8.20 -0.39
C VAL A 67 -11.55 9.26 -0.35
N SER A 68 -11.75 9.95 -1.47
CA SER A 68 -12.76 11.00 -1.58
C SER A 68 -13.35 10.99 -2.99
N SER A 69 -14.51 11.60 -3.20
CA SER A 69 -14.96 11.90 -4.57
C SER A 69 -14.29 13.16 -5.12
N PHE A 70 -14.08 13.20 -6.44
CA PHE A 70 -13.65 14.38 -7.17
C PHE A 70 -14.72 15.48 -7.11
N SER A 71 -14.30 16.74 -6.98
CA SER A 71 -15.22 17.85 -6.74
C SER A 71 -16.19 18.07 -7.91
N GLY A 72 -17.47 18.29 -7.61
CA GLY A 72 -18.52 18.47 -8.62
C GLY A 72 -19.26 17.19 -9.01
N ASN A 73 -18.81 16.04 -8.52
CA ASN A 73 -19.47 14.75 -8.71
C ASN A 73 -20.36 14.37 -7.52
N ALA A 74 -20.86 13.13 -7.52
CA ALA A 74 -21.57 12.55 -6.38
C ALA A 74 -20.74 12.71 -5.09
N PRO A 75 -21.38 12.87 -3.91
CA PRO A 75 -20.67 13.16 -2.66
C PRO A 75 -19.78 12.01 -2.16
N GLY A 76 -19.85 10.84 -2.78
CA GLY A 76 -19.25 9.57 -2.40
C GLY A 76 -20.19 8.41 -2.77
N GLY A 77 -19.82 7.19 -2.39
CA GLY A 77 -20.59 5.98 -2.65
C GLY A 77 -19.79 4.74 -2.25
N ASP A 78 -20.27 3.56 -2.64
CA ASP A 78 -19.53 2.32 -2.46
C ASP A 78 -18.30 2.29 -3.37
N TYR A 79 -17.19 1.77 -2.83
CA TYR A 79 -15.94 1.57 -3.55
C TYR A 79 -15.20 0.35 -2.98
N LEU A 80 -14.24 -0.13 -3.74
CA LEU A 80 -13.26 -1.11 -3.28
C LEU A 80 -11.90 -0.43 -3.16
N LEU A 81 -11.32 -0.45 -1.97
CA LEU A 81 -9.93 -0.05 -1.69
C LEU A 81 -9.09 -1.32 -1.52
N THR A 82 -8.07 -1.47 -2.35
CA THR A 82 -7.10 -2.58 -2.24
C THR A 82 -5.70 -2.04 -1.99
N MET A 83 -4.96 -2.74 -1.13
CA MET A 83 -3.56 -2.44 -0.85
C MET A 83 -2.71 -3.71 -0.98
N SER A 84 -1.66 -3.64 -1.78
CA SER A 84 -0.61 -4.66 -1.87
C SER A 84 0.69 -4.12 -1.29
N ALA A 85 1.34 -4.90 -0.43
CA ALA A 85 2.62 -4.56 0.17
C ALA A 85 3.74 -5.45 -0.39
N PHE A 86 4.84 -4.82 -0.80
CA PHE A 86 6.05 -5.44 -1.33
C PHE A 86 7.19 -5.10 -0.38
N ARG A 87 7.45 -6.02 0.56
CA ARG A 87 8.54 -5.85 1.52
C ARG A 87 9.87 -6.24 0.89
N ASN A 88 10.87 -5.37 1.05
CA ASN A 88 12.26 -5.76 0.82
C ASN A 88 12.69 -6.67 1.97
N LEU A 89 12.66 -8.00 1.76
CA LEU A 89 13.02 -8.99 2.79
C LEU A 89 14.52 -9.05 3.12
N SER A 90 15.30 -8.03 2.78
CA SER A 90 16.72 -7.97 3.08
C SER A 90 16.99 -7.47 4.50
N THR A 91 16.66 -8.26 5.54
CA THR A 91 17.44 -8.45 6.81
C THR A 91 16.61 -8.95 8.00
N GLN A 92 16.74 -10.24 8.31
CA GLN A 92 16.93 -10.81 9.65
C GLN A 92 17.68 -12.15 9.46
N GLY A 93 18.92 -12.38 9.89
CA GLY A 93 19.86 -11.58 10.65
C GLY A 93 21.30 -12.07 10.46
N THR A 94 22.25 -11.18 10.70
CA THR A 94 23.66 -11.49 10.91
C THR A 94 23.86 -11.89 12.37
N GLY A 95 24.16 -13.17 12.61
CA GLY A 95 24.70 -13.69 13.86
C GLY A 95 25.61 -14.88 13.54
N GLU A 96 26.90 -14.72 13.79
CA GLU A 96 27.95 -15.73 13.62
C GLU A 96 27.72 -16.99 14.48
N GLY A 97 27.97 -18.16 13.87
CA GLY A 97 28.46 -19.38 14.53
C GLY A 97 27.42 -20.44 14.94
N ASP A 98 27.29 -21.51 14.16
CA ASP A 98 27.76 -22.85 14.57
C ASP A 98 27.72 -23.84 13.38
N SER A 99 28.68 -24.75 13.34
CA SER A 99 28.86 -25.77 12.32
C SER A 99 28.11 -27.04 12.71
N ALA A 100 27.24 -27.58 11.85
CA ALA A 100 26.89 -29.00 11.87
C ALA A 100 26.18 -29.43 10.57
N GLU A 101 26.99 -29.93 9.64
CA GLU A 101 26.86 -31.24 8.98
C GLU A 101 25.50 -31.99 9.04
N GLY A 102 25.01 -32.39 7.85
CA GLY A 102 24.45 -33.73 7.64
C GLY A 102 22.97 -33.82 7.26
N GLY A 103 22.70 -34.47 6.12
CA GLY A 103 21.47 -35.24 5.93
C GLY A 103 20.67 -34.95 4.67
N SER A 104 21.04 -35.65 3.59
CA SER A 104 20.19 -35.93 2.43
C SER A 104 18.81 -36.47 2.81
N ASN A 105 17.79 -36.13 2.03
CA ASN A 105 16.88 -37.13 1.47
C ASN A 105 16.11 -36.58 0.26
N GLU A 106 16.40 -37.17 -0.89
CA GLU A 106 15.50 -37.27 -2.04
C GLU A 106 14.22 -38.04 -1.63
N THR A 107 13.07 -37.74 -2.24
CA THR A 107 12.26 -38.69 -3.05
C THR A 107 11.01 -37.98 -3.60
N GLU A 108 10.71 -38.32 -4.85
CA GLU A 108 9.64 -37.89 -5.76
C GLU A 108 8.20 -38.27 -5.36
N ALA A 109 7.27 -37.79 -6.22
CA ALA A 109 5.94 -38.33 -6.62
C ALA A 109 4.79 -37.37 -6.26
N LYS A 110 3.90 -36.97 -7.17
CA LYS A 110 3.48 -37.48 -8.48
C LYS A 110 2.89 -36.34 -9.31
#